data_AF-A0A969ATT9-F1
#
_entry.id   AF-A0A969ATT9-F1
#
_cell.length_a   1.000
_cell.length_b   1.000
_cell.length_c   1.000
_cell.angle_alpha   90.00
_cell.angle_beta   90.00
_cell.angle_gamma   90.00
#
_symmetry.space_group_name_H-M   'P 1'
#
loop_
_entity.id
_entity.type
_entity.pdbx_description
1 polymer ?
#
loop_
_entity_poly.entity_id
_entity_poly.type
_entity_poly.pdbx_seq_one_letter_code
_entity_poly.pdbx_strand_id
1 'polypeptide(L)'
;MGSVKTITRKELINEGANTYLVRLLTHHLHPIRIEQSVNIYRLNDVIMAIRKHLGHPRTQPQTRAVLEALLGRLILRLDNVVRAPFGKSVDERIGFHIDRILGRKIED
;
A
#
# COMPACT_ATOMS: atom_id res chain seq x y z
N MET A 1 -2.60 0.55 -19.67
CA MET A 1 -3.22 1.32 -18.56
C MET A 1 -3.33 0.41 -17.36
N GLY A 2 -2.63 0.70 -16.25
CA GLY A 2 -2.71 -0.14 -15.05
C GLY A 2 -4.11 -0.06 -14.42
N SER A 3 -4.74 -1.20 -14.18
CA SER A 3 -6.03 -1.25 -13.49
C SER A 3 -5.90 -0.63 -12.09
N VAL A 4 -6.79 0.29 -11.74
CA VAL A 4 -6.80 0.92 -10.41
C VAL A 4 -7.16 -0.15 -9.40
N LYS A 5 -6.19 -0.55 -8.57
CA LYS A 5 -6.45 -1.53 -7.52
C LYS A 5 -7.28 -0.90 -6.40
N THR A 6 -8.36 -1.58 -6.06
CA THR A 6 -9.34 -1.12 -5.07
C THR A 6 -9.39 -2.05 -3.87
N ILE A 7 -9.90 -1.54 -2.75
CA ILE A 7 -10.14 -2.32 -1.55
C ILE A 7 -11.35 -1.78 -0.77
N THR A 8 -12.06 -2.68 -0.11
CA THR A 8 -13.19 -2.39 0.77
C THR A 8 -12.81 -2.51 2.25
N ARG A 9 -13.65 -1.95 3.13
CA ARG A 9 -13.48 -2.14 4.59
C ARG A 9 -13.52 -3.62 4.99
N LYS A 10 -14.37 -4.42 4.35
CA LYS A 10 -14.50 -5.86 4.62
C LYS A 10 -13.24 -6.62 4.24
N GLU A 11 -12.66 -6.31 3.09
CA GLU A 11 -11.38 -6.90 2.69
C GLU A 11 -10.26 -6.52 3.66
N LEU A 12 -10.17 -5.27 4.12
CA LEU A 12 -9.19 -4.89 5.14
C LEU A 12 -9.31 -5.69 6.43
N ILE A 13 -10.55 -6.01 6.86
CA ILE A 13 -10.79 -6.89 8.01
C ILE A 13 -10.29 -8.30 7.73
N ASN A 14 -10.58 -8.85 6.55
CA ASN A 14 -10.10 -10.17 6.13
C ASN A 14 -8.57 -10.25 6.04
N GLU A 15 -7.91 -9.11 5.73
CA GLU A 15 -6.46 -8.96 5.74
C GLU A 15 -5.87 -8.79 7.16
N GLY A 16 -6.67 -9.03 8.21
CA GLY A 16 -6.25 -9.06 9.61
C GLY A 16 -6.29 -7.73 10.35
N ALA A 17 -6.90 -6.68 9.77
CA ALA A 17 -7.19 -5.45 10.50
C ALA A 17 -8.44 -5.64 11.39
N ASN A 18 -8.46 -5.02 12.57
CA ASN A 18 -9.68 -4.96 13.36
C ASN A 18 -10.61 -3.82 12.87
N THR A 19 -11.89 -3.90 13.22
CA THR A 19 -12.92 -2.93 12.81
C THR A 19 -12.57 -1.49 13.19
N TYR A 20 -11.95 -1.30 14.35
CA TYR A 20 -11.52 0.02 14.83
C TYR A 20 -10.45 0.62 13.91
N LEU A 21 -9.39 -0.13 13.60
CA LEU A 21 -8.31 0.31 12.72
C LEU A 21 -8.81 0.59 11.31
N VAL A 22 -9.71 -0.25 10.78
CA VAL A 22 -10.30 0.00 9.47
C VAL A 22 -11.08 1.31 9.44
N ARG A 23 -11.87 1.60 10.49
CA ARG A 23 -12.55 2.90 10.62
C ARG A 23 -11.54 4.04 10.71
N LEU A 24 -10.53 3.92 11.56
CA LEU A 24 -9.49 4.93 11.76
C LEU A 24 -8.74 5.26 10.47
N LEU A 25 -8.31 4.24 9.73
CA LEU A 25 -7.57 4.38 8.47
C LEU A 25 -8.43 4.96 7.35
N THR A 26 -9.72 4.59 7.29
CA THR A 26 -10.61 5.02 6.20
C THR A 26 -11.43 6.27 6.53
N HIS A 27 -11.41 6.76 7.78
CA HIS A 27 -12.21 7.93 8.21
C HIS A 27 -11.85 9.20 7.42
N HIS A 28 -10.58 9.36 7.07
CA HIS A 28 -10.08 10.50 6.31
C HIS A 28 -9.97 10.24 4.80
N LEU A 29 -10.40 9.06 4.33
CA LEU A 29 -10.34 8.69 2.93
C LEU A 29 -11.69 8.89 2.26
N HIS A 30 -11.66 9.43 1.05
CA HIS A 30 -12.85 9.49 0.21
C HIS A 30 -12.96 8.22 -0.64
N PRO A 31 -14.11 7.52 -0.63
CA PRO A 31 -14.32 6.40 -1.52
C PRO A 31 -14.30 6.88 -2.97
N ILE A 32 -13.69 6.09 -3.86
CA ILE A 32 -13.74 6.36 -5.31
C ILE A 32 -15.16 6.11 -5.83
N ARG A 33 -15.81 5.10 -5.26
CA ARG A 33 -17.13 4.64 -5.66
C ARG A 33 -17.83 4.00 -4.48
N ILE A 34 -19.15 3.99 -4.54
CA ILE A 34 -20.03 3.23 -3.66
C ILE A 34 -20.76 2.21 -4.53
N GLU A 35 -20.72 0.94 -4.14
CA GLU A 35 -21.39 -0.15 -4.85
C GLU A 35 -22.19 -0.98 -3.85
N GLN A 36 -23.51 -1.11 -4.06
CA GLN A 36 -24.40 -1.82 -3.13
C GLN A 36 -24.23 -1.37 -1.66
N SER A 37 -24.12 -0.06 -1.44
CA SER A 37 -23.86 0.54 -0.12
C SER A 37 -22.49 0.20 0.51
N VAL A 38 -21.56 -0.34 -0.28
CA VAL A 38 -20.17 -0.60 0.12
C VAL A 38 -19.25 0.46 -0.44
N ASN A 39 -18.50 1.13 0.44
CA ASN A 39 -17.48 2.09 0.06
C ASN A 39 -16.23 1.38 -0.49
N ILE A 40 -15.82 1.77 -1.69
CA ILE A 40 -14.64 1.27 -2.39
C ILE A 40 -13.56 2.34 -2.37
N TYR A 41 -12.39 2.00 -1.83
CA TYR A 41 -11.23 2.91 -1.70
C TYR A 41 -10.12 2.50 -2.66
N ARG A 42 -9.24 3.44 -3.01
CA ARG A 42 -7.99 3.10 -3.70
C ARG A 42 -7.08 2.36 -2.73
N LEU A 43 -6.50 1.26 -3.19
CA LEU A 43 -5.52 0.51 -2.40
C LEU A 43 -4.33 1.39 -2.00
N ASN A 44 -3.86 2.25 -2.91
CA ASN A 44 -2.76 3.19 -2.66
C ASN A 44 -3.08 4.20 -1.54
N ASP A 45 -4.30 4.75 -1.53
CA ASP A 45 -4.71 5.75 -0.53
C ASP A 45 -4.74 5.11 0.88
N VAL A 46 -5.20 3.86 0.96
CA VAL A 46 -5.19 3.09 2.21
C VAL A 46 -3.76 2.79 2.67
N ILE A 47 -2.87 2.39 1.75
CA ILE A 47 -1.44 2.15 2.06
C ILE A 47 -0.77 3.44 2.57
N MET A 48 -1.06 4.59 1.95
CA MET A 48 -0.57 5.88 2.43
C MET A 48 -1.09 6.21 3.82
N ALA A 49 -2.37 5.96 4.09
CA ALA A 49 -2.96 6.17 5.42
C ALA A 49 -2.27 5.30 6.49
N ILE A 50 -1.97 4.03 6.17
CA ILE A 50 -1.24 3.12 7.07
C ILE A 50 0.16 3.65 7.36
N ARG A 51 0.91 4.07 6.33
CA ARG A 51 2.27 4.64 6.50
C ARG A 51 2.24 5.91 7.35
N LYS A 52 1.27 6.79 7.13
CA LYS A 52 1.07 7.99 7.95
C LYS A 52 0.82 7.64 9.42
N HIS A 53 0.05 6.60 9.68
CA HIS A 53 -0.23 6.15 11.04
C HIS A 53 0.98 5.49 11.72
N LEU A 54 1.78 4.73 10.98
CA LEU A 54 3.03 4.14 11.47
C LEU A 54 4.07 5.19 11.84
N GLY A 55 4.10 6.31 11.11
CA GLY A 55 4.97 7.45 11.39
C GLY A 55 4.57 8.28 12.61
N HIS A 56 3.39 8.04 13.19
CA HIS A 56 2.95 8.78 14.38
C HIS A 56 3.68 8.27 15.64
N PRO A 57 4.30 9.15 16.46
CA PRO A 57 5.12 8.72 17.60
C PRO A 57 4.36 7.96 18.69
N ARG A 58 3.05 8.23 18.81
CA ARG A 58 2.18 7.66 19.85
C ARG A 58 1.48 6.36 19.43
N THR A 59 1.81 5.78 18.29
CA THR A 59 1.23 4.51 17.86
C THR A 59 1.73 3.40 18.76
N GLN A 60 0.81 2.72 19.45
CA GLN A 60 1.15 1.65 20.39
C GLN A 60 1.89 0.51 19.68
N PRO A 61 2.84 -0.18 20.34
CA PRO A 61 3.63 -1.24 19.72
C PRO A 61 2.78 -2.37 19.10
N GLN A 62 1.71 -2.76 19.79
CA GLN A 62 0.77 -3.77 19.29
C GLN A 62 0.07 -3.29 18.01
N THR A 63 -0.40 -2.05 17.98
CA THR A 63 -1.02 -1.46 16.80
C THR A 63 -0.02 -1.32 15.65
N ARG A 64 1.22 -0.95 15.94
CA ARG A 64 2.30 -0.89 14.95
C ARG A 64 2.54 -2.24 14.29
N ALA A 65 2.68 -3.31 15.06
CA ALA A 65 2.89 -4.65 14.52
C ALA A 65 1.75 -5.10 13.58
N VAL A 66 0.48 -4.82 13.97
CA VAL A 66 -0.69 -5.11 13.13
C VAL A 66 -0.66 -4.30 11.82
N LEU A 67 -0.31 -3.01 11.90
CA LEU A 67 -0.24 -2.12 10.74
C LEU A 67 0.90 -2.49 9.80
N GLU A 68 2.06 -2.92 10.32
CA GLU A 68 3.18 -3.41 9.52
C GLU A 68 2.83 -4.70 8.79
N ALA A 69 2.18 -5.65 9.48
CA ALA A 69 1.71 -6.89 8.86
C ALA A 69 0.65 -6.63 7.79
N LEU A 70 -0.31 -5.76 8.07
CA LEU A 70 -1.33 -5.34 7.10
C LEU A 70 -0.68 -4.64 5.89
N LEU A 71 0.26 -3.74 6.12
CA LEU A 71 0.99 -3.04 5.06
C LEU A 71 1.71 -4.03 4.14
N GLY A 72 2.38 -5.04 4.71
CA GLY A 72 3.03 -6.11 3.94
C GLY A 72 2.06 -6.84 3.02
N ARG A 73 0.90 -7.25 3.53
CA ARG A 73 -0.15 -7.92 2.74
C ARG A 73 -0.72 -7.04 1.63
N LEU A 74 -1.01 -5.78 1.93
CA LEU A 74 -1.56 -4.84 0.94
C LEU A 74 -0.56 -4.46 -0.15
N ILE A 75 0.72 -4.35 0.21
CA ILE A 75 1.82 -4.13 -0.74
C ILE A 75 1.93 -5.31 -1.71
N LEU A 76 1.84 -6.56 -1.25
CA LEU A 76 1.84 -7.72 -2.14
C LEU A 76 0.67 -7.72 -3.13
N ARG A 77 -0.48 -7.15 -2.76
CA ARG A 77 -1.61 -6.98 -3.69
C ARG A 77 -1.36 -5.92 -4.75
N LEU A 78 -0.40 -5.01 -4.58
CA LEU A 78 0.09 -4.18 -5.68
C LEU A 78 1.12 -5.00 -6.48
N ASP A 79 0.71 -5.59 -7.61
CA ASP A 79 1.58 -6.34 -8.55
C ASP A 79 2.80 -5.56 -9.10
N ASN A 80 3.07 -4.36 -8.57
CA ASN A 80 4.11 -3.44 -9.00
C ASN A 80 5.08 -3.05 -7.88
N VAL A 81 5.13 -3.78 -6.76
CA VAL A 81 6.12 -3.52 -5.72
C VAL A 81 7.47 -4.07 -6.17
N VAL A 82 8.19 -3.21 -6.90
CA VAL A 82 9.58 -3.45 -7.21
C VAL A 82 10.38 -3.18 -5.95
N ARG A 83 11.20 -4.15 -5.53
CA ARG A 83 12.25 -3.89 -4.54
C ARG A 83 13.13 -2.77 -5.10
N ALA A 84 12.97 -1.56 -4.59
CA ALA A 84 13.93 -0.51 -4.87
C ALA A 84 15.29 -1.00 -4.34
N PRO A 85 16.37 -0.94 -5.13
CA PRO A 85 17.69 -1.28 -4.64
C PRO A 85 18.10 -0.21 -3.62
N PHE A 86 17.82 -0.46 -2.34
CA PHE A 86 18.37 0.34 -1.25
C PHE A 86 19.87 0.07 -1.20
N GLY A 87 20.68 1.12 -1.41
CA GLY A 87 22.14 1.04 -1.47
C GLY A 87 22.75 1.47 -2.81
N LYS A 88 21.94 1.72 -3.84
CA LYS A 88 22.43 2.23 -5.13
C LYS A 88 22.36 3.76 -5.21
N SER A 89 23.38 4.36 -5.82
CA SER A 89 23.49 5.80 -6.09
C SER A 89 22.31 6.30 -6.94
N VAL A 90 22.08 7.61 -6.97
CA VAL A 90 20.96 8.22 -7.72
C VAL A 90 21.01 7.84 -9.20
N ASP A 91 22.21 7.78 -9.78
CA ASP A 91 22.43 7.43 -11.19
C ASP A 91 22.05 5.97 -11.49
N GLU A 92 22.40 5.05 -10.59
CA GLU A 92 22.02 3.64 -10.73
C GLU A 92 20.52 3.40 -10.55
N ARG A 93 19.84 4.23 -9.74
CA ARG A 93 18.38 4.20 -9.59
C ARG A 93 17.66 4.69 -10.84
N ILE A 94 18.22 5.70 -11.52
CA ILE A 94 17.72 6.20 -12.80
C ILE A 94 17.90 5.14 -13.88
N GLY A 95 19.08 4.51 -13.96
CA GLY A 95 19.36 3.42 -14.90
C GLY A 95 18.36 2.26 -14.76
N PHE A 96 18.13 1.78 -13.54
CA PHE A 96 17.13 0.74 -13.26
C PHE A 96 15.71 1.10 -13.73
N HIS A 97 15.34 2.39 -13.65
CA HIS A 97 14.03 2.84 -14.10
C HIS A 97 13.93 2.92 -15.63
N ILE A 98 15.00 3.37 -16.30
CA ILE A 98 15.09 3.47 -17.75
C ILE A 98 15.10 2.09 -18.41
N ASP A 99 15.92 1.16 -17.92
CA ASP A 99 16.02 -0.20 -18.47
C ASP A 99 14.69 -0.95 -18.41
N ARG A 100 13.90 -0.70 -17.36
CA ARG A 100 12.56 -1.27 -17.19
C ARG A 100 11.52 -0.64 -18.12
N ILE A 101 11.56 0.67 -18.37
CA ILE A 101 10.68 1.32 -19.36
C ILE A 101 10.98 0.79 -20.77
N LEU A 102 12.26 0.51 -21.04
CA LEU A 102 12.74 0.00 -22.33
C LEU A 102 12.62 -1.54 -22.46
N GLY A 103 12.16 -2.24 -21.42
CA GLY A 103 11.96 -3.70 -21.44
C GLY A 103 13.25 -4.51 -21.62
N ARG A 104 14.42 -3.94 -21.30
CA ARG A 104 15.69 -4.65 -21.39
C ARG A 104 15.78 -5.64 -20.24
N LYS A 105 15.90 -6.93 -20.56
CA LYS A 105 16.25 -7.95 -19.55
C LYS A 105 17.63 -7.57 -19.00
N ILE A 106 17.69 -7.37 -17.69
CA ILE A 106 18.95 -7.43 -16.95
C ILE A 106 19.23 -8.92 -16.86
N GLU A 107 20.07 -9.43 -17.77
CA GLU A 107 20.66 -10.76 -17.60
C GLU A 107 21.75 -10.63 -16.52
N ASP A 108 21.67 -11.50 -15.51
CA ASP A 108 22.71 -11.68 -14.48
C ASP A 108 24.02 -12.21 -15.09
#